data_AF-A0A822GKZ6-F1
#
_entry.id   AF-A0A822GKZ6-F1
#
_cell.length_a   1.000
_cell.length_b   1.000
_cell.length_c   1.000
_cell.angle_alpha   90.00
_cell.angle_beta   90.00
_cell.angle_gamma   90.00
#
_symmetry.space_group_name_H-M   'P 1'
#
loop_
_entity.id
_entity.type
_entity.pdbx_description
1 polymer ?
#
loop_
_entity_poly.entity_id
_entity_poly.type
_entity_poly.pdbx_seq_one_letter_code
_entity_poly.pdbx_strand_id
1 'polypeptide(L)' 'MSVLRTLLLSFERDSSITIDMLRQYFNSIPVLNRLEIEAHNKRLDGNAWKMLLETSLPLLTRFTLRTTIFRVEE' A
#
# COMPACT_ATOMS: atom_id res chain seq x y z
N MET A 1 15.80 -15.50 13.22
CA MET A 1 14.60 -15.38 12.35
C MET A 1 14.60 -13.98 11.76
N SER A 2 14.48 -13.85 10.43
CA SER A 2 14.36 -12.53 9.79
C SER A 2 12.94 -12.01 9.97
N VAL A 3 12.80 -10.76 10.41
CA VAL A 3 11.50 -10.12 10.62
C VAL A 3 11.35 -9.03 9.57
N LEU A 4 10.35 -9.16 8.69
CA LEU A 4 10.07 -8.19 7.65
C LEU A 4 9.53 -6.89 8.28
N ARG A 5 10.34 -5.84 8.28
CA ARG A 5 10.01 -4.53 8.85
C ARG A 5 9.67 -3.48 7.78
N THR A 6 10.17 -3.66 6.57
CA THR A 6 10.00 -2.72 5.47
C THR A 6 9.41 -3.43 4.26
N LEU A 7 8.39 -2.83 3.65
CA LEU A 7 7.70 -3.35 2.48
C LEU A 7 7.54 -2.23 1.45
N LEU A 8 7.89 -2.54 0.20
CA LEU A 8 7.72 -1.66 -0.95
C LEU A 8 6.76 -2.35 -1.92
N LEU A 9 5.67 -1.69 -2.26
CA LEU A 9 4.67 -2.17 -3.21
C LEU A 9 4.64 -1.24 -4.41
N SER A 10 4.74 -1.81 -5.61
CA SER A 10 4.49 -1.07 -6.85
C SER A 10 3.28 -1.69 -7.57
N PHE A 11 2.32 -0.85 -7.91
CA PHE A 11 1.10 -1.24 -8.60
C PHE A 11 1.11 -0.70 -10.04
N GLU A 12 1.13 -1.64 -10.99
CA GLU A 12 0.92 -1.34 -12.40
C GLU A 12 -0.57 -1.16 -12.74
N ARG A 13 -0.84 -0.58 -13.92
CA ARG A 13 -2.17 -0.15 -14.40
C ARG A 13 -3.22 -1.26 -14.29
N ASP A 14 -2.87 -2.48 -14.71
CA ASP A 14 -3.80 -3.62 -14.82
C ASP A 14 -3.75 -4.57 -13.61
N SER A 15 -3.10 -4.15 -12.52
CA SER A 15 -3.03 -4.99 -11.32
C SER A 15 -4.42 -5.23 -10.74
N SER A 16 -4.84 -6.49 -10.62
CA SER A 16 -6.12 -6.90 -10.00
C SER A 16 -6.12 -6.81 -8.47
N ILE A 17 -5.05 -6.31 -7.87
CA ILE A 17 -4.90 -6.24 -6.41
C ILE A 17 -5.95 -5.28 -5.83
N THR A 18 -6.79 -5.81 -4.94
CA THR A 18 -7.77 -5.06 -4.17
C THR A 18 -7.25 -4.70 -2.77
N ILE A 19 -7.89 -3.72 -2.14
CA ILE A 19 -7.59 -3.32 -0.75
C ILE A 19 -7.78 -4.49 0.23
N ASP A 20 -8.75 -5.38 0.00
CA ASP A 20 -8.97 -6.54 0.86
C ASP A 20 -7.85 -7.57 0.77
N MET A 21 -7.27 -7.77 -0.42
CA MET A 21 -6.09 -8.65 -0.58
C MET A 21 -4.89 -8.09 0.17
N LEU A 22 -4.69 -6.77 0.14
CA LEU A 22 -3.63 -6.10 0.89
C LEU A 22 -3.85 -6.18 2.40
N ARG A 23 -5.10 -6.10 2.86
CA ARG A 23 -5.45 -6.29 4.27
C ARG A 23 -5.00 -7.65 4.80
N GLN A 24 -5.31 -8.72 4.06
CA GLN A 24 -4.87 -10.06 4.44
C GLN A 24 -3.35 -10.17 4.50
N TYR A 25 -2.67 -9.57 3.51
CA TYR A 25 -1.21 -9.57 3.46
C TYR A 25 -0.59 -8.80 4.63
N PHE A 26 -1.08 -7.60 4.94
CA PHE A 26 -0.57 -6.78 6.05
C PHE A 26 -0.81 -7.41 7.42
N ASN A 27 -1.96 -8.06 7.62
CA ASN A 27 -2.23 -8.81 8.85
C ASN A 27 -1.23 -9.96 9.08
N SER A 28 -0.61 -10.49 8.02
CA SER A 28 0.46 -11.50 8.14
C SER A 28 1.83 -10.93 8.53
N ILE A 29 1.97 -9.60 8.52
CA ILE A 29 3.22 -8.88 8.85
C ILE A 29 2.94 -7.77 9.90
N PRO A 30 2.50 -8.14 11.12
CA PRO A 30 2.06 -7.16 12.13
C PRO A 30 3.16 -6.23 12.65
N VAL A 31 4.42 -6.58 12.40
CA VAL A 31 5.64 -5.88 12.83
C VAL A 31 6.22 -4.94 11.77
N LEU A 32 5.48 -4.75 10.66
CA LEU A 32 5.86 -3.81 9.61
C LEU A 32 5.87 -2.38 10.16
N ASN A 33 7.00 -1.69 10.02
CA ASN A 33 7.18 -0.33 10.52
C ASN A 33 7.33 0.72 9.40
N ARG A 34 7.66 0.28 8.18
CA ARG A 34 7.81 1.12 6.99
C ARG A 34 7.08 0.50 5.81
N LEU A 35 6.20 1.27 5.19
CA LEU A 35 5.48 0.90 3.98
C LEU A 35 5.62 2.00 2.94
N GLU A 36 6.06 1.62 1.75
CA GLU A 36 6.10 2.51 0.60
C GLU A 36 5.27 1.93 -0.52
N ILE A 37 4.42 2.77 -1.09
CA ILE A 37 3.50 2.38 -2.14
C ILE A 37 3.67 3.33 -3.31
N GLU A 38 3.96 2.74 -4.45
CA GLU A 38 3.98 3.41 -5.74
C GLU A 38 2.83 2.88 -6.57
N ALA A 39 1.93 3.76 -6.99
CA ALA A 39 0.79 3.41 -7.82
C ALA A 39 0.81 4.22 -9.11
N HIS A 40 0.93 3.51 -10.22
CA HIS A 40 0.92 4.11 -11.55
C HIS A 40 -0.49 4.04 -12.14
N ASN A 41 -1.01 5.17 -12.62
CA ASN A 41 -2.31 5.26 -13.29
C ASN A 41 -3.52 4.73 -12.50
N LYS A 42 -3.44 4.70 -11.16
CA LYS A 42 -4.55 4.32 -10.29
C LYS A 42 -4.95 5.47 -9.39
N ARG A 43 -6.25 5.81 -9.41
CA ARG A 43 -6.85 6.60 -8.33
C ARG A 43 -6.97 5.70 -7.11
N LEU A 44 -6.26 6.07 -6.07
CA LEU A 44 -6.36 5.40 -4.78
C LEU A 44 -7.32 6.17 -3.89
N ASP A 45 -8.24 5.46 -3.25
CA ASP A 45 -9.11 6.04 -2.23
C ASP A 45 -8.31 6.24 -0.94
N GLY A 46 -7.93 7.48 -0.67
CA GLY A 46 -7.14 7.84 0.50
C GLY A 46 -7.79 7.44 1.83
N ASN A 47 -9.11 7.44 1.92
CA ASN A 47 -9.81 7.04 3.15
C ASN A 47 -9.75 5.53 3.34
N ALA A 48 -9.92 4.75 2.26
CA ALA A 48 -9.81 3.30 2.31
C ALA A 48 -8.38 2.86 2.69
N TRP A 49 -7.36 3.53 2.15
CA TRP A 49 -5.97 3.31 2.55
C TRP A 49 -5.72 3.70 3.99
N LYS A 50 -6.19 4.86 4.44
CA LYS A 50 -6.03 5.27 5.84
C LYS A 50 -6.62 4.24 6.80
N MET A 51 -7.86 3.81 6.57
CA MET A 51 -8.51 2.77 7.38
C MET A 51 -7.73 1.45 7.34
N LEU A 52 -7.23 1.03 6.18
CA LEU A 52 -6.40 -0.16 6.05
C LEU A 52 -5.14 -0.09 6.92
N LEU A 53 -4.40 1.02 6.85
CA LEU A 53 -3.15 1.19 7.58
C LEU A 53 -3.37 1.23 9.09
N GLU A 54 -4.39 1.95 9.54
CA GLU A 54 -4.73 2.06 10.97
C GLU A 54 -5.18 0.72 11.57
N THR A 55 -5.89 -0.11 10.79
CA THR A 55 -6.46 -1.38 11.29
C THR A 55 -5.51 -2.56 11.16
N SER A 56 -4.69 -2.62 10.12
CA SER A 56 -3.82 -3.77 9.83
C SER A 56 -2.38 -3.58 10.25
N LEU A 57 -1.89 -2.34 10.38
CA LEU A 57 -0.48 -2.04 10.60
C LEU A 57 -0.29 -1.07 11.78
N PRO A 58 -0.63 -1.48 13.02
CA PRO A 58 -0.58 -0.60 14.20
C PRO A 58 0.84 -0.11 14.55
N LEU A 59 1.88 -0.77 14.05
CA LEU A 59 3.29 -0.41 14.26
C LEU A 59 3.90 0.41 13.10
N LEU A 60 3.08 0.82 12.13
CA LEU A 60 3.54 1.61 11.00
C LEU A 60 3.95 3.01 11.45
N THR A 61 5.24 3.29 11.37
CA THR A 61 5.81 4.60 11.74
C THR A 61 6.17 5.45 10.54
N ARG A 62 6.30 4.84 9.36
CA ARG A 62 6.60 5.53 8.11
C ARG A 62 5.73 4.99 6.99
N PHE A 63 4.92 5.87 6.40
CA PHE A 63 4.11 5.57 5.23
C PHE A 63 4.40 6.58 4.12
N THR A 64 4.68 6.10 2.92
CA THR A 64 4.81 6.94 1.72
C THR A 64 3.88 6.40 0.64
N LEU A 65 3.03 7.26 0.10
CA LEU A 65 2.22 6.95 -1.07
C LEU A 65 2.59 7.88 -2.23
N ARG A 66 3.03 7.30 -3.33
CA ARG A 66 3.32 8.00 -4.58
C ARG A 66 2.32 7.54 -5.63
N THR A 67 1.53 8.48 -6.13
CA THR A 67 0.61 8.24 -7.25
C THR A 67 1.14 8.98 -8.47
N THR A 68 1.44 8.24 -9.52
CA THR A 68 1.84 8.81 -10.80
C THR A 68 0.67 8.67 -11.75
N ILE A 69 -0.06 9.76 -11.99
CA ILE A 69 -1.14 9.81 -12.98
C ILE A 69 -0.50 10.30 -14.28
N PHE A 70 -0.34 9.40 -15.25
CA PHE A 70 -0.01 9.80 -16.61
C PHE A 70 -1.28 10.40 -17.22
N ARG A 71 -1.27 11.71 -17.50
CA ARG A 71 -2.25 12.29 -18.42
C ARG A 71 -2.04 11.60 -19.76
N VAL A 72 -3.03 10.82 -20.20
CA VAL A 72 -3.16 10.51 -21.61
C VAL A 72 -3.64 11.82 -22.22
N GLU A 73 -2.74 12.52 -22.91
CA GLU A 73 -3.15 13.58 -23.84
C GLU A 73 -3.90 12.86 -24.99
N GLU A 74 -5.22 13.00 -25.00
CA GLU A 74 -6.06 12.81 -26.19
C GLU A 74 -6.34 14.19 -26.81
#